data_AF-A0A353C4N8-F1
#
_entry.id   AF-A0A353C4N8-F1
#
_cell.length_a   1.000
_cell.length_b   1.000
_cell.length_c   1.000
_cell.angle_alpha   90.00
_cell.angle_beta   90.00
_cell.angle_gamma   90.00
#
_symmetry.space_group_name_H-M   'P 1'
#
loop_
_entity.id
_entity.type
_entity.pdbx_description
1 polymer ?
#
loop_
_entity_poly.entity_id
_entity_poly.type
_entity_poly.pdbx_seq_one_letter_code
_entity_poly.pdbx_strand_id
1 'polypeptide(L)'
;MFVFWSPFPSSYGQLLPSIVGLYAAAVTLYGSNKTGFPKAENMGDCYMIEPGDMALEEMIQSTPRGVLLGRFSGGNPSQNGDFSGVAKNSFYIENGQIQYPISETMVSGNIVEMLNNIEQISKERNNDGFQCLPWIQVNGITISGK
;
A
#
# COMPACT_ATOMS: atom_id res chain seq x y z
N MET A 1 1.51 -8.06 -16.93
CA MET A 1 1.27 -6.70 -16.40
C MET A 1 2.35 -5.80 -16.98
N PHE A 2 1.98 -4.82 -17.78
CA PHE A 2 2.94 -3.97 -18.51
C PHE A 2 3.54 -2.93 -17.56
N VAL A 3 4.86 -2.96 -17.38
CA VAL A 3 5.61 -1.89 -16.71
C VAL A 3 5.98 -0.88 -17.79
N PHE A 4 5.40 0.32 -17.76
CA PHE A 4 5.92 1.42 -18.54
C PHE A 4 7.16 1.99 -17.84
N TRP A 5 8.22 2.13 -18.61
CA TRP A 5 9.43 2.85 -18.28
C TRP A 5 9.15 4.35 -18.23
N SER A 6 9.61 5.03 -17.19
CA SER A 6 9.89 6.47 -17.22
C SER A 6 11.17 6.75 -16.44
N PRO A 7 12.26 7.17 -17.08
CA PRO A 7 13.34 7.88 -16.42
C PRO A 7 12.89 9.35 -16.35
N PHE A 8 13.49 10.11 -15.44
CA PHE A 8 13.36 11.57 -15.33
C PHE A 8 12.38 12.09 -14.26
N PRO A 9 12.69 13.29 -13.71
CA PRO A 9 12.09 13.83 -12.52
C PRO A 9 10.70 14.42 -12.80
N SER A 10 9.73 14.03 -11.96
CA SER A 10 8.51 14.71 -11.47
C SER A 10 7.77 15.78 -12.30
N SER A 11 7.98 15.89 -13.62
CA SER A 11 7.44 16.99 -14.43
C SER A 11 6.44 16.58 -15.51
N TYR A 12 6.01 15.31 -15.60
CA TYR A 12 5.03 14.91 -16.60
C TYR A 12 3.98 13.91 -16.09
N GLY A 13 2.73 14.38 -16.07
CA GLY A 13 1.56 13.62 -16.51
C GLY A 13 0.97 12.61 -15.53
N GLN A 14 -0.02 13.05 -14.78
CA GLN A 14 -1.02 12.22 -14.09
C GLN A 14 -1.59 11.16 -15.05
N LEU A 15 -1.19 9.89 -14.87
CA LEU A 15 -1.93 8.76 -15.39
C LEU A 15 -2.69 8.14 -14.22
N LEU A 16 -4.00 8.43 -14.20
CA LEU A 16 -5.00 8.09 -13.18
C LEU A 16 -4.81 8.82 -11.83
N PRO A 17 -5.72 9.72 -11.43
CA PRO A 17 -5.60 10.50 -10.20
C PRO A 17 -5.62 9.67 -8.90
N SER A 18 -5.81 8.36 -8.97
CA SER A 18 -5.84 7.45 -7.82
C SER A 18 -4.56 6.62 -7.61
N ILE A 19 -3.61 6.63 -8.55
CA ILE A 19 -2.35 5.87 -8.41
C ILE A 19 -1.20 6.86 -8.28
N VAL A 20 -0.89 7.21 -7.03
CA VAL A 20 0.41 7.79 -6.66
C VAL A 20 1.52 6.86 -7.14
N GLY A 21 2.58 7.41 -7.72
CA GLY A 21 3.48 6.71 -8.63
C GLY A 21 4.03 5.39 -8.09
N LEU A 22 3.68 4.29 -8.76
CA LEU A 22 4.31 2.99 -8.58
C LEU A 22 5.59 2.96 -9.42
N TYR A 23 6.75 3.04 -8.78
CA TYR A 23 8.04 2.90 -9.46
C TYR A 23 8.68 1.57 -9.08
N ALA A 24 8.71 0.63 -10.04
CA ALA A 24 9.60 -0.52 -9.98
C ALA A 24 10.99 -0.11 -10.49
N ALA A 25 11.67 0.80 -9.79
CA ALA A 25 13.02 1.19 -10.15
C ALA A 25 13.99 0.14 -9.60
N ALA A 26 14.23 -0.92 -10.36
CA ALA A 26 15.18 -1.99 -10.04
C ALA A 26 16.66 -1.58 -10.21
N VAL A 27 17.03 -0.35 -9.81
CA VAL A 27 18.41 0.13 -9.97
C VAL A 27 19.28 -0.52 -8.90
N THR A 28 19.84 -1.69 -9.23
CA THR A 28 20.83 -2.40 -8.42
C THR A 28 22.06 -1.51 -8.18
N LEU A 29 22.89 -1.84 -7.18
CA LEU A 29 24.15 -1.13 -6.95
C LEU A 29 25.04 -1.11 -8.20
N TYR A 30 25.06 -2.22 -8.94
CA TYR A 30 25.76 -2.32 -10.23
C TYR A 30 25.17 -1.36 -11.27
N GLY A 31 23.85 -1.32 -11.40
CA GLY A 31 23.14 -0.39 -12.29
C GLY A 31 23.41 1.07 -11.93
N SER A 32 23.37 1.41 -10.63
CA SER A 32 23.68 2.74 -10.11
C SER A 32 25.09 3.17 -10.48
N ASN A 33 26.10 2.32 -10.20
CA ASN A 33 27.49 2.60 -10.52
C ASN A 33 27.75 2.78 -12.03
N LYS A 34 26.97 2.11 -12.89
CA LYS A 34 27.11 2.20 -14.35
C LYS A 34 26.35 3.36 -14.99
N THR A 35 25.24 3.78 -14.40
CA THR A 35 24.31 4.74 -15.02
C THR A 35 24.32 6.10 -14.34
N GLY A 36 24.85 6.20 -13.11
CA GLY A 36 24.81 7.42 -12.30
C GLY A 36 23.46 7.66 -11.61
N PHE A 37 22.46 6.81 -11.82
CA PHE A 37 21.18 6.91 -11.12
C PHE A 37 21.32 6.45 -9.65
N PRO A 38 20.56 7.05 -8.72
CA PRO A 38 20.56 6.60 -7.33
C PRO A 38 20.13 5.13 -7.24
N LYS A 39 20.82 4.36 -6.38
CA LYS A 39 20.45 2.98 -6.07
C LYS A 39 19.04 2.94 -5.50
N ALA A 40 18.24 1.97 -5.91
CA ALA A 40 16.94 1.72 -5.33
C ALA A 40 17.05 1.45 -3.82
N GLU A 41 16.04 1.88 -3.05
CA GLU A 41 15.95 1.58 -1.62
C GLU A 41 15.56 0.11 -1.35
N ASN A 42 15.23 -0.63 -2.41
CA ASN A 42 14.72 -1.99 -2.35
C ASN A 42 15.51 -2.99 -3.22
N MET A 43 15.13 -4.27 -3.16
CA MET A 43 15.61 -5.27 -4.10
C MET A 43 14.80 -5.17 -5.40
N GLY A 44 15.45 -5.36 -6.56
CA GLY A 44 14.90 -5.00 -7.87
C GLY A 44 13.60 -5.69 -8.32
N ASP A 45 13.12 -6.67 -7.57
CA ASP A 45 11.86 -7.38 -7.83
C ASP A 45 10.70 -6.87 -6.95
N CYS A 46 10.87 -5.70 -6.32
CA CYS A 46 9.95 -5.24 -5.30
C CYS A 46 9.35 -3.87 -5.61
N TYR A 47 8.21 -3.59 -4.96
CA TYR A 47 7.45 -2.38 -5.19
C TYR A 47 7.93 -1.24 -4.31
N MET A 48 7.99 -0.04 -4.92
CA MET A 48 8.05 1.22 -4.20
C MET A 48 6.91 2.11 -4.67
N ILE A 49 6.20 2.68 -3.71
CA ILE A 49 5.11 3.64 -3.96
C ILE A 49 5.55 4.97 -3.35
N GLU A 50 5.33 6.06 -4.09
CA GLU A 50 5.57 7.40 -3.58
C GLU A 50 4.73 7.68 -2.32
N PRO A 51 5.29 8.39 -1.32
CA PRO A 51 4.51 8.78 -0.17
C PRO A 51 3.43 9.80 -0.56
N GLY A 52 2.34 9.83 0.20
CA GLY A 52 1.38 10.93 0.16
C GLY A 52 1.77 12.05 1.13
N ASP A 53 0.81 12.93 1.42
CA ASP A 53 1.04 14.13 2.23
C ASP A 53 0.53 14.02 3.67
N MET A 54 -0.38 13.07 3.96
CA MET A 54 -1.05 12.95 5.24
C MET A 54 -0.31 12.00 6.19
N ALA A 55 -0.18 12.35 7.45
CA ALA A 55 0.46 11.45 8.41
C ALA A 55 -0.46 10.26 8.74
N LEU A 56 0.12 9.09 9.02
CA LEU A 56 -0.64 7.90 9.42
C LEU A 56 -1.55 8.19 10.62
N GLU A 57 -1.05 8.95 11.60
CA GLU A 57 -1.81 9.37 12.78
C GLU A 57 -3.10 10.11 12.37
N GLU A 58 -3.00 11.01 11.40
CA GLU A 58 -4.13 11.79 10.90
C GLU A 58 -5.11 10.91 10.11
N MET A 59 -4.61 9.91 9.36
CA MET A 59 -5.44 8.92 8.65
C MET A 59 -6.22 8.04 9.65
N ILE A 60 -5.59 7.66 10.77
CA ILE A 60 -6.26 6.94 11.85
C ILE A 60 -7.34 7.83 12.47
N GLN A 61 -7.02 9.09 12.77
CA GLN A 61 -7.98 10.06 13.32
C GLN A 61 -9.16 10.34 12.39
N SER A 62 -8.93 10.34 11.07
CA SER A 62 -9.99 10.53 10.07
C SER A 62 -10.89 9.31 9.90
N THR A 63 -10.50 8.14 10.42
CA THR A 63 -11.26 6.89 10.32
C THR A 63 -12.27 6.75 11.47
N PRO A 64 -13.59 6.93 11.22
CA PRO A 64 -14.59 6.84 12.29
C PRO A 64 -14.72 5.42 12.83
N ARG A 65 -14.59 4.41 11.96
CA ARG A 65 -14.61 3.00 12.30
C ARG A 65 -13.88 2.20 11.23
N GLY A 66 -12.97 1.31 11.63
CA GLY A 66 -12.21 0.52 10.67
C GLY A 66 -11.22 -0.44 11.32
N VAL A 67 -10.28 -0.92 10.52
CA VAL A 67 -9.19 -1.80 10.98
C VAL A 67 -7.87 -1.25 10.47
N LEU A 68 -6.92 -1.06 11.39
CA LEU A 68 -5.51 -0.89 11.05
C LEU A 68 -4.93 -2.28 10.74
N LEU A 69 -4.82 -2.59 9.46
CA LEU A 69 -4.35 -3.89 8.97
C LEU A 69 -2.82 -3.94 8.97
N GLY A 70 -2.21 -4.54 9.99
CA GLY A 70 -0.75 -4.66 10.08
C GLY A 70 -0.17 -5.82 9.28
N ARG A 71 -0.91 -6.93 9.14
CA ARG A 71 -0.52 -8.06 8.29
C ARG A 71 -1.72 -8.78 7.73
N PHE A 72 -1.73 -8.96 6.41
CA PHE A 72 -2.69 -9.81 5.72
C PHE A 72 -2.12 -11.22 5.52
N SER A 73 -2.97 -12.23 5.68
CA SER A 73 -2.63 -13.64 5.45
C SER A 73 -3.72 -14.29 4.62
N GLY A 74 -3.51 -14.39 3.31
CA GLY A 74 -4.44 -14.99 2.36
C GLY A 74 -3.71 -15.59 1.15
N GLY A 75 -4.48 -16.18 0.23
CA GLY A 75 -3.98 -16.65 -1.05
C GLY A 75 -3.86 -15.53 -2.08
N ASN A 76 -3.55 -15.90 -3.31
CA ASN A 76 -3.64 -14.97 -4.44
C ASN A 76 -5.12 -14.63 -4.72
N PRO A 77 -5.43 -13.40 -5.18
CA PRO A 77 -6.76 -13.08 -5.68
C PRO A 77 -7.20 -14.02 -6.81
N SER A 78 -8.51 -14.19 -6.97
CA SER A 78 -9.11 -14.92 -8.08
C SER A 78 -8.83 -14.22 -9.42
N GLN A 79 -9.11 -14.88 -10.54
CA GLN A 79 -8.97 -14.27 -11.87
C GLN A 79 -9.85 -13.01 -12.03
N ASN A 80 -10.94 -12.92 -11.27
CA ASN A 80 -11.85 -11.78 -11.28
C ASN A 80 -11.45 -10.70 -10.24
N GLY A 81 -10.35 -10.91 -9.51
CA GLY A 81 -9.82 -9.95 -8.55
C GLY A 81 -10.30 -10.12 -7.10
N ASP A 82 -11.18 -11.09 -6.82
CA ASP A 82 -11.69 -11.32 -5.48
C ASP A 82 -10.62 -11.92 -4.59
N PHE A 83 -10.46 -11.40 -3.37
CA PHE A 83 -9.51 -11.90 -2.39
C PHE A 83 -10.17 -12.11 -1.04
N SER A 84 -9.59 -13.00 -0.25
CA SER A 84 -9.94 -13.18 1.16
C SER A 84 -8.73 -13.66 1.94
N GLY A 85 -8.72 -13.30 3.22
CA GLY A 85 -7.65 -13.70 4.14
C GLY A 85 -7.91 -13.23 5.55
N VAL A 86 -6.93 -13.45 6.41
CA VAL A 86 -7.02 -13.16 7.85
C VAL A 86 -6.16 -11.93 8.17
N ALA A 87 -6.74 -10.99 8.92
CA ALA A 87 -6.01 -9.90 9.55
C ALA A 87 -5.21 -10.45 10.74
N LYS A 88 -3.89 -10.25 10.71
CA LYS A 88 -2.94 -10.62 11.75
C LYS A 88 -2.20 -9.37 12.21
N ASN A 89 -1.81 -9.31 13.49
CA ASN A 89 -1.14 -8.14 14.06
C ASN A 89 -1.85 -6.83 13.66
N SER A 90 -3.16 -6.80 13.84
CA SER A 90 -4.03 -5.73 13.35
C SER A 90 -4.87 -5.21 14.52
N PHE A 91 -5.43 -4.01 14.37
CA PHE A 91 -6.12 -3.33 15.46
C PHE A 91 -7.43 -2.72 14.99
N TYR A 92 -8.43 -2.70 15.88
CA TYR A 92 -9.69 -2.04 15.64
C TYR A 92 -9.54 -0.52 15.83
N ILE A 93 -10.13 0.26 14.92
CA ILE A 93 -10.23 1.71 15.02
C ILE A 93 -11.68 2.10 15.26
N GLU A 94 -11.92 2.98 16.23
CA GLU A 94 -13.21 3.59 16.50
C GLU A 94 -13.03 5.03 16.98
N ASN A 95 -13.86 5.95 16.47
CA ASN A 95 -13.80 7.38 16.73
C ASN A 95 -12.41 7.99 16.54
N GLY A 96 -11.70 7.56 15.49
CA GLY A 96 -10.37 8.08 15.18
C GLY A 96 -9.26 7.57 16.09
N GLN A 97 -9.50 6.51 16.87
CA GLN A 97 -8.54 5.97 17.84
C GLN A 97 -8.39 4.46 17.71
N ILE A 98 -7.15 3.98 17.83
CA ILE A 98 -6.85 2.56 17.95
C ILE A 98 -7.37 2.09 19.31
N GLN A 99 -8.22 1.07 19.31
CA GLN A 99 -8.86 0.56 20.52
C GLN A 99 -8.12 -0.66 21.08
N TYR A 100 -8.18 -1.77 20.37
CA TYR A 100 -7.62 -3.05 20.83
C TYR A 100 -7.13 -3.90 19.64
N PRO A 101 -6.16 -4.81 19.87
CA PRO A 101 -5.76 -5.77 18.85
C PRO A 101 -6.92 -6.70 18.49
N ILE A 102 -7.04 -7.02 17.21
CA ILE A 102 -8.04 -7.97 16.71
C ILE A 102 -7.38 -9.29 16.31
N SER A 103 -8.13 -10.37 16.48
CA SER A 103 -7.76 -11.73 16.07
C SER A 103 -8.92 -12.37 15.31
N GLU A 104 -8.62 -13.43 14.55
CA GLU A 104 -9.64 -14.22 13.83
C GLU A 104 -10.56 -13.39 12.91
N THR A 105 -10.09 -12.22 12.50
CA THR A 105 -10.85 -11.29 11.66
C THR A 105 -10.55 -11.57 10.19
N MET A 106 -11.58 -11.91 9.44
CA MET A 106 -11.55 -12.09 8.00
C MET A 106 -11.65 -10.75 7.28
N VAL A 107 -10.83 -10.61 6.25
CA VAL A 107 -10.80 -9.47 5.33
C VAL A 107 -11.03 -10.00 3.94
N SER A 108 -12.01 -9.48 3.23
CA SER A 108 -12.33 -9.86 1.85
C SER A 108 -12.78 -8.67 1.02
N GLY A 109 -12.58 -8.74 -0.28
CA GLY A 109 -12.99 -7.70 -1.21
C GLY A 109 -12.54 -8.02 -2.63
N ASN A 110 -12.64 -7.03 -3.52
CA ASN A 110 -12.10 -7.10 -4.86
C ASN A 110 -10.93 -6.13 -5.01
N ILE A 111 -9.80 -6.59 -5.55
CA ILE A 111 -8.59 -5.78 -5.65
C ILE A 111 -8.76 -4.57 -6.58
N VAL A 112 -9.56 -4.70 -7.63
CA VAL A 112 -9.83 -3.59 -8.57
C VAL A 112 -10.66 -2.51 -7.89
N GLU A 113 -11.68 -2.92 -7.14
CA GLU A 113 -12.50 -2.00 -6.36
C GLU A 113 -11.70 -1.33 -5.24
N MET A 114 -10.88 -2.08 -4.53
CA MET A 114 -9.99 -1.56 -3.49
C MET A 114 -9.07 -0.46 -4.03
N LEU A 115 -8.45 -0.68 -5.19
CA LEU A 115 -7.56 0.30 -5.82
C LEU A 115 -8.31 1.55 -6.32
N ASN A 116 -9.56 1.40 -6.75
CA ASN A 116 -10.41 2.54 -7.14
C ASN A 116 -10.95 3.32 -5.93
N ASN A 117 -10.97 2.71 -4.74
CA ASN A 117 -11.47 3.29 -3.51
C ASN A 117 -10.34 3.67 -2.52
N ILE A 118 -9.14 3.96 -3.04
CA ILE A 118 -8.07 4.57 -2.24
C ILE A 118 -8.47 6.01 -1.92
N GLU A 119 -8.54 6.33 -0.63
CA GLU A 119 -8.87 7.68 -0.18
C GLU A 119 -7.62 8.51 0.13
N GLN A 120 -6.65 7.88 0.82
CA GLN A 120 -5.46 8.56 1.33
C GLN A 120 -4.26 7.62 1.32
N ILE A 121 -3.08 8.23 1.17
CA ILE A 121 -1.79 7.55 1.21
C ILE A 121 -0.92 8.30 2.21
N SER A 122 -0.25 7.56 3.09
CA SER A 122 0.53 8.16 4.16
C SER A 122 1.84 8.79 3.66
N LYS A 123 2.31 9.79 4.40
CA LYS A 123 3.66 10.34 4.28
C LYS A 123 4.73 9.35 4.70
N GLU A 124 4.44 8.57 5.74
CA GLU A 124 5.32 7.51 6.22
C GLU A 124 5.39 6.38 5.21
N ARG A 125 6.58 5.78 5.07
CA ARG A 125 6.77 4.53 4.31
C ARG A 125 7.39 3.49 5.22
N ASN A 126 6.91 2.26 5.11
CA ASN A 126 7.54 1.11 5.72
C ASN A 126 8.52 0.50 4.72
N ASN A 127 9.79 0.47 5.11
CA ASN A 127 10.84 -0.22 4.36
C ASN A 127 11.26 -1.48 5.14
N ASP A 128 10.86 -2.64 4.63
CA ASP A 128 11.19 -3.95 5.23
C ASP A 128 12.44 -4.61 4.59
N GLY A 129 13.18 -3.85 3.77
CA GLY A 129 14.33 -4.32 3.00
C GLY A 129 13.96 -4.99 1.68
N PHE A 130 12.71 -5.45 1.53
CA PHE A 130 12.18 -5.96 0.27
C PHE A 130 11.36 -4.88 -0.42
N GLN A 131 10.39 -4.25 0.23
CA GLN A 131 9.53 -3.22 -0.36
C GLN A 131 9.59 -1.91 0.44
N CYS A 132 9.22 -0.80 -0.20
CA CYS A 132 9.11 0.51 0.44
C CYS A 132 7.72 1.08 0.16
N LEU A 133 6.77 0.85 1.06
CA LEU A 133 5.35 1.12 0.82
C LEU A 133 4.77 2.05 1.90
N PRO A 134 3.95 3.05 1.52
CA PRO A 134 3.16 3.81 2.47
C PRO A 134 1.97 3.00 2.98
N TRP A 135 1.34 3.52 4.04
CA TRP A 135 0.01 3.09 4.44
C TRP A 135 -1.03 3.63 3.46
N ILE A 136 -2.04 2.83 3.18
CA ILE A 136 -3.10 3.18 2.23
C ILE A 136 -4.43 3.01 2.95
N GLN A 137 -5.22 4.08 2.99
CA GLN A 137 -6.60 4.05 3.48
C GLN A 137 -7.50 3.72 2.30
N VAL A 138 -8.29 2.65 2.44
CA VAL A 138 -9.18 2.15 1.41
C VAL A 138 -10.58 1.91 1.95
N ASN A 139 -11.57 2.19 1.12
CA ASN A 139 -12.96 1.83 1.37
C ASN A 139 -13.39 0.61 0.54
N GLY A 140 -14.58 0.08 0.85
CA GLY A 140 -15.17 -1.05 0.12
C GLY A 140 -14.60 -2.43 0.50
N ILE A 141 -13.86 -2.52 1.61
CA ILE A 141 -13.38 -3.80 2.14
C ILE A 141 -14.39 -4.38 3.12
N THR A 142 -14.72 -5.66 2.94
CA THR A 142 -15.57 -6.41 3.86
C THR A 142 -14.72 -6.97 4.99
N ILE A 143 -15.10 -6.64 6.22
CA ILE A 143 -14.45 -7.15 7.43
C ILE A 143 -15.49 -7.98 8.18
N SER A 144 -15.17 -9.24 8.45
CA SER A 144 -16.03 -10.13 9.25
C SER A 144 -15.21 -10.79 10.35
N GLY A 145 -15.71 -10.74 11.57
CA GLY A 145 -15.02 -11.24 12.76
C GLY A 145 -15.96 -11.15 13.96
N LYS A 146 -15.64 -11.88 15.02
CA LYS A 146 -16.36 -11.80 16.30
C LYS A 146 -15.80 -10.70 17.18
#